data_AF-A0A7Y9XL52-F1
#
_entry.id   AF-A0A7Y9XL52-F1
#
_cell.length_a   1.000
_cell.length_b   1.000
_cell.length_c   1.000
_cell.angle_alpha   90.00
_cell.angle_beta   90.00
_cell.angle_gamma   90.00
#
_symmetry.space_group_name_H-M   'P 1'
#
loop_
_entity.id
_entity.type
_entity.pdbx_description
1 polymer ?
#
loop_
_entity_poly.entity_id
_entity_poly.type
_entity_poly.pdbx_seq_one_letter_code
_entity_poly.pdbx_strand_id
1 'polypeptide(L)'
;MSTFSGIWVALVTPFRDGQVDLPALRSLAVHLLDAGAAGLVVCGTSGEAAALDEQEQLAVLDAVLEVVPASRVVMGLSGNNQTAVLARLQRIQGRPLAGLLVPAPYYIRPSQQGLLAFFEAIADASRLPIILYDIPYRSAVSMELETIRQLARHPRIMAIKDCGGDVRKTQMLIEDGLLDVLTGEDEQIFATLCLGGSGAISAAAHIRTADFVQVVAHLQQGDLQAGRALFRQLLPLIRLAFVEPNPAPVKSLLAMQGLIADELREPMLRCSDGLRERMRSELL
;
A
#
# COMPACT_ATOMS: atom_id res chain seq x y z
N MET A 1 -5.49 -20.96 2.89
CA MET A 1 -4.62 -20.26 1.92
C MET A 1 -4.82 -18.76 2.13
N SER A 2 -3.73 -17.99 2.10
CA SER A 2 -3.74 -16.53 2.30
C SER A 2 -4.64 -15.84 1.26
N THR A 3 -5.45 -14.87 1.70
CA THR A 3 -6.33 -14.08 0.80
C THR A 3 -5.56 -12.93 0.18
N PHE A 4 -4.65 -12.32 0.93
CA PHE A 4 -3.77 -11.25 0.47
C PHE A 4 -2.31 -11.73 0.51
N SER A 5 -1.78 -12.09 -0.66
CA SER A 5 -0.38 -12.54 -0.80
C SER A 5 0.29 -11.94 -2.02
N GLY A 6 1.63 -12.00 -2.05
CA GLY A 6 2.46 -11.47 -3.13
C GLY A 6 2.69 -9.96 -3.04
N ILE A 7 3.04 -9.34 -4.17
CA ILE A 7 3.35 -7.91 -4.26
C ILE A 7 2.10 -7.13 -4.67
N TRP A 8 1.52 -6.40 -3.73
CA TRP A 8 0.49 -5.41 -3.99
C TRP A 8 1.14 -4.04 -4.17
N VAL A 9 0.82 -3.32 -5.23
CA VAL A 9 1.41 -2.00 -5.49
C VAL A 9 0.51 -0.91 -4.91
N ALA A 10 1.06 -0.03 -4.08
CA ALA A 10 0.36 1.12 -3.50
C ALA A 10 0.17 2.23 -4.55
N LEU A 11 -0.68 1.98 -5.54
CA LEU A 11 -0.82 2.74 -6.78
C LEU A 11 -0.84 4.26 -6.55
N VAL A 12 0.13 4.96 -7.15
CA VAL A 12 0.13 6.43 -7.21
C VAL A 12 -1.06 6.95 -8.04
N THR A 13 -1.55 8.14 -7.74
CA THR A 13 -2.57 8.81 -8.57
C THR A 13 -1.87 9.76 -9.54
N PRO A 14 -1.86 9.49 -10.86
CA PRO A 14 -1.28 10.40 -11.83
C PRO A 14 -2.08 11.70 -11.90
N PHE A 15 -1.37 12.83 -12.02
CA PHE A 15 -1.97 14.14 -12.22
C PHE A 15 -1.46 14.77 -13.51
N ARG A 16 -2.28 15.64 -14.09
CA ARG A 16 -1.93 16.51 -15.22
C ARG A 16 -2.74 17.80 -15.10
N ASP A 17 -2.05 18.93 -15.13
CA ASP A 17 -2.67 20.26 -15.07
C ASP A 17 -3.58 20.43 -13.83
N GLY A 18 -3.16 19.86 -12.70
CA GLY A 18 -3.85 19.86 -11.41
C GLY A 18 -4.99 18.85 -11.29
N GLN A 19 -5.34 18.14 -12.35
CA GLN A 19 -6.46 17.18 -12.40
C GLN A 19 -5.96 15.74 -12.39
N VAL A 20 -6.79 14.80 -11.94
CA VAL A 20 -6.48 13.37 -12.03
C VAL A 20 -6.38 12.95 -13.50
N ASP A 21 -5.23 12.42 -13.90
CA ASP A 21 -5.00 11.88 -15.25
C ASP A 21 -5.49 10.42 -15.30
N LEU A 22 -6.81 10.25 -15.47
CA LEU A 22 -7.44 8.93 -15.51
C LEU A 22 -6.94 8.03 -16.67
N PRO A 23 -6.64 8.55 -17.89
CA PRO A 23 -5.98 7.75 -18.93
C PRO A 23 -4.61 7.19 -18.51
N ALA A 24 -3.75 8.03 -17.90
CA ALA A 24 -2.46 7.56 -17.40
C ALA A 24 -2.63 6.57 -16.24
N LEU A 25 -3.60 6.79 -15.35
CA LEU A 25 -3.93 5.87 -14.25
C LEU A 25 -4.29 4.47 -14.75
N ARG A 26 -5.18 4.36 -15.74
CA ARG A 26 -5.55 3.07 -16.35
C ARG A 26 -4.37 2.39 -16.99
N SER A 27 -3.57 3.13 -17.74
CA SER A 27 -2.38 2.61 -18.43
C SER A 27 -1.35 2.10 -17.43
N LEU A 28 -1.09 2.84 -16.35
CA LEU A 28 -0.21 2.43 -15.27
C LEU A 28 -0.74 1.19 -14.53
N ALA A 29 -2.05 1.13 -14.26
CA ALA A 29 -2.66 -0.02 -13.61
C ALA A 29 -2.48 -1.31 -14.44
N VAL A 30 -2.75 -1.26 -15.75
CA VAL A 30 -2.52 -2.39 -16.67
C VAL A 30 -1.04 -2.77 -16.70
N HIS A 31 -0.15 -1.78 -16.84
CA HIS A 31 1.29 -2.02 -16.88
C HIS A 31 1.80 -2.80 -15.66
N LEU A 32 1.38 -2.41 -14.44
CA LEU A 32 1.79 -3.08 -13.20
C LEU A 32 1.21 -4.50 -13.07
N LEU A 33 -0.03 -4.70 -13.54
CA LEU A 33 -0.68 -6.00 -13.54
C LEU A 33 -0.01 -6.97 -14.52
N ASP A 34 0.30 -6.51 -15.72
CA ASP A 34 1.01 -7.28 -16.75
C ASP A 34 2.43 -7.64 -16.29
N ALA A 35 3.07 -6.77 -15.50
CA ALA A 35 4.36 -7.03 -14.86
C ALA A 35 4.27 -7.99 -13.66
N GLY A 36 3.08 -8.47 -13.31
CA GLY A 36 2.86 -9.54 -12.33
C GLY A 36 2.47 -9.09 -10.92
N ALA A 37 2.18 -7.80 -10.67
CA ALA A 37 1.72 -7.33 -9.36
C ALA A 37 0.47 -8.11 -8.92
N ALA A 38 0.46 -8.71 -7.73
CA ALA A 38 -0.66 -9.49 -7.19
C ALA A 38 -1.97 -8.68 -7.13
N GLY A 39 -1.88 -7.37 -6.89
CA GLY A 39 -2.98 -6.44 -7.00
C GLY A 39 -2.55 -5.00 -6.77
N LEU A 40 -3.51 -4.08 -6.76
CA LEU A 40 -3.29 -2.65 -6.58
C LEU A 40 -4.06 -2.13 -5.37
N VAL A 41 -3.43 -1.23 -4.62
CA VAL A 41 -4.08 -0.46 -3.55
C VAL A 41 -4.25 0.97 -4.05
N VAL A 42 -5.47 1.36 -4.35
CA VAL A 42 -5.80 2.71 -4.81
C VAL A 42 -6.16 3.61 -3.63
N CYS A 43 -5.93 4.92 -3.76
CA CYS A 43 -6.22 5.90 -2.72
C CYS A 43 -5.65 5.53 -1.34
N GLY A 44 -4.48 4.87 -1.32
CA GLY A 44 -3.64 4.78 -0.12
C GLY A 44 -2.81 6.04 0.08
N THR A 45 -1.83 5.98 0.98
CA THR A 45 -0.88 7.08 1.23
C THR A 45 -0.15 7.52 -0.04
N SER A 46 0.43 6.56 -0.77
CA SER A 46 1.16 6.82 -2.03
C SER A 46 0.23 7.20 -3.18
N GLY A 47 -1.06 6.88 -3.08
CA GLY A 47 -2.11 7.36 -3.99
C GLY A 47 -2.57 8.79 -3.72
N GLU A 48 -1.91 9.51 -2.80
CA GLU A 48 -2.20 10.91 -2.47
C GLU A 48 -3.66 11.15 -2.05
N ALA A 49 -4.30 10.17 -1.42
CA ALA A 49 -5.72 10.24 -1.06
C ALA A 49 -6.11 11.45 -0.19
N ALA A 50 -5.17 12.00 0.58
CA ALA A 50 -5.39 13.21 1.37
C ALA A 50 -5.49 14.49 0.52
N ALA A 51 -5.02 14.46 -0.73
CA ALA A 51 -5.08 15.56 -1.69
C ALA A 51 -6.23 15.40 -2.72
N LEU A 52 -7.08 14.37 -2.56
CA LEU A 52 -8.22 14.09 -3.41
C LEU A 52 -9.52 14.32 -2.63
N ASP A 53 -10.48 15.00 -3.25
CA ASP A 53 -11.84 15.00 -2.71
C ASP A 53 -12.52 13.62 -2.90
N GLU A 54 -13.66 13.41 -2.26
CA GLU A 54 -14.37 12.13 -2.31
C GLU A 54 -14.75 11.70 -3.73
N GLN A 55 -15.17 12.63 -4.59
CA GLN A 55 -15.57 12.33 -5.96
C GLN A 55 -14.37 11.86 -6.78
N GLU A 56 -13.22 12.50 -6.60
CA GLU A 56 -11.97 12.11 -7.23
C GLU A 56 -11.51 10.72 -6.77
N GLN A 57 -11.63 10.40 -5.47
CA GLN A 57 -11.24 9.06 -4.98
C GLN A 57 -12.15 7.97 -5.59
N LEU A 58 -13.44 8.25 -5.74
CA LEU A 58 -14.38 7.34 -6.40
C LEU A 58 -14.09 7.23 -7.90
N ALA A 59 -13.74 8.33 -8.58
CA ALA A 59 -13.35 8.31 -9.99
C ALA A 59 -12.06 7.51 -10.22
N VAL A 60 -11.07 7.64 -9.33
CA VAL A 60 -9.84 6.83 -9.33
C VAL A 60 -10.18 5.35 -9.18
N LEU A 61 -11.03 5.01 -8.19
CA LEU A 61 -11.45 3.64 -7.95
C LEU A 61 -12.17 3.04 -9.17
N ASP A 62 -13.14 3.77 -9.71
CA ASP A 62 -13.95 3.34 -10.86
C ASP A 62 -13.09 3.15 -12.11
N ALA A 63 -12.17 4.09 -12.39
CA ALA A 63 -11.25 3.98 -13.52
C ALA A 63 -10.33 2.76 -13.43
N VAL A 64 -9.84 2.41 -12.22
CA VAL A 64 -9.01 1.21 -12.04
C VAL A 64 -9.86 -0.07 -12.18
N LEU A 65 -11.09 -0.09 -11.68
CA LEU A 65 -12.00 -1.23 -11.82
C LEU A 65 -12.44 -1.51 -13.27
N GLU A 66 -12.38 -0.52 -14.17
CA GLU A 66 -12.61 -0.73 -15.59
C GLU A 66 -11.56 -1.64 -16.25
N VAL A 67 -10.33 -1.67 -15.72
CA VAL A 67 -9.18 -2.33 -16.36
C VAL A 67 -8.51 -3.39 -15.49
N VAL A 68 -8.80 -3.44 -14.18
CA VAL A 68 -8.26 -4.42 -13.24
C VAL A 68 -9.39 -5.25 -12.63
N PRO A 69 -9.26 -6.59 -12.55
CA PRO A 69 -10.23 -7.43 -11.86
C PRO A 69 -10.46 -6.95 -10.42
N ALA A 70 -11.72 -6.77 -10.03
CA ALA A 70 -12.12 -6.31 -8.69
C ALA A 70 -11.45 -7.07 -7.53
N SER A 71 -11.22 -8.38 -7.69
CA SER A 71 -10.54 -9.23 -6.71
C SER A 71 -9.05 -8.91 -6.51
N ARG A 72 -8.50 -7.99 -7.30
CA ARG A 72 -7.11 -7.49 -7.23
C ARG A 72 -7.04 -5.99 -6.96
N VAL A 73 -8.15 -5.38 -6.52
CA VAL A 73 -8.21 -3.94 -6.17
C VAL A 73 -8.59 -3.79 -4.71
N VAL A 74 -7.74 -3.10 -3.95
CA VAL A 74 -8.00 -2.66 -2.58
C VAL A 74 -8.19 -1.16 -2.58
N MET A 75 -9.19 -0.66 -1.86
CA MET A 75 -9.45 0.77 -1.69
C MET A 75 -8.95 1.25 -0.33
N GLY A 76 -8.20 2.35 -0.30
CA GLY A 76 -7.88 3.05 0.93
C GLY A 76 -9.12 3.70 1.56
N LEU A 77 -9.31 3.48 2.85
CA LEU A 77 -10.37 4.09 3.66
C LEU A 77 -9.77 4.69 4.92
N SER A 78 -9.31 5.93 4.82
CA SER A 78 -8.69 6.67 5.91
C SER A 78 -9.62 7.77 6.44
N GLY A 79 -9.53 8.07 7.73
CA GLY A 79 -10.19 9.23 8.31
C GLY A 79 -10.16 9.21 9.84
N ASN A 80 -10.38 10.39 10.44
CA ASN A 80 -10.30 10.57 11.90
C ASN A 80 -11.68 10.68 12.57
N ASN A 81 -12.73 10.77 11.76
CA ASN A 81 -14.11 10.84 12.22
C ASN A 81 -14.82 9.54 11.82
N GLN A 82 -15.19 8.72 12.81
CA GLN A 82 -15.80 7.42 12.59
C GLN A 82 -17.09 7.51 11.75
N THR A 83 -17.97 8.47 12.04
CA THR A 83 -19.22 8.66 11.30
C THR A 83 -18.97 8.96 9.82
N ALA A 84 -17.99 9.82 9.52
CA ALA A 84 -17.62 10.14 8.14
C ALA A 84 -16.98 8.93 7.43
N VAL A 85 -16.12 8.17 8.12
CA VAL A 85 -15.53 6.94 7.59
C VAL A 85 -16.60 5.89 7.26
N LEU A 86 -17.59 5.71 8.14
CA LEU A 86 -18.70 4.79 7.90
C LEU A 86 -19.60 5.25 6.76
N ALA A 87 -19.87 6.54 6.61
CA ALA A 87 -20.61 7.07 5.46
C ALA A 87 -19.87 6.82 4.14
N ARG A 88 -18.55 7.04 4.13
CA ARG A 88 -17.70 6.77 2.97
C ARG A 88 -17.61 5.27 2.64
N LEU A 89 -17.55 4.41 3.67
CA LEU A 89 -17.64 2.96 3.52
C LEU A 89 -18.92 2.56 2.75
N GLN A 90 -20.09 3.12 3.11
CA GLN A 90 -21.34 2.82 2.41
C GLN A 90 -21.28 3.16 0.92
N ARG A 91 -20.58 4.24 0.56
CA ARG A 91 -20.41 4.66 -0.84
C ARG A 91 -19.44 3.79 -1.61
N ILE A 92 -18.42 3.23 -0.95
CA ILE A 92 -17.41 2.36 -1.58
C ILE A 92 -17.93 0.92 -1.74
N GLN A 93 -18.53 0.35 -0.68
CA GLN A 93 -18.82 -1.09 -0.59
C GLN A 93 -19.92 -1.62 -1.51
N GLY A 94 -20.56 -0.75 -2.31
CA GLY A 94 -21.41 -1.15 -3.42
C GLY A 94 -20.64 -1.71 -4.61
N ARG A 95 -19.32 -1.54 -4.66
CA ARG A 95 -18.42 -2.07 -5.69
C ARG A 95 -17.82 -3.40 -5.25
N PRO A 96 -17.60 -4.37 -6.16
CA PRO A 96 -16.78 -5.53 -5.86
C PRO A 96 -15.33 -5.08 -5.66
N LEU A 97 -14.70 -5.50 -4.56
CA LEU A 97 -13.30 -5.20 -4.23
C LEU A 97 -12.67 -6.36 -3.50
N ALA A 98 -11.34 -6.46 -3.57
CA ALA A 98 -10.57 -7.41 -2.77
C ALA A 98 -10.65 -7.07 -1.27
N GLY A 99 -10.64 -5.78 -0.94
CA GLY A 99 -10.76 -5.32 0.44
C GLY A 99 -10.56 -3.81 0.62
N LEU A 100 -10.46 -3.41 1.88
CA LEU A 100 -10.24 -2.03 2.31
C LEU A 100 -8.95 -1.94 3.13
N LEU A 101 -8.08 -0.98 2.80
CA LEU A 101 -6.91 -0.67 3.61
C LEU A 101 -7.26 0.46 4.58
N VAL A 102 -7.30 0.16 5.88
CA VAL A 102 -7.79 1.07 6.92
C VAL A 102 -6.66 1.38 7.91
N PRO A 103 -6.12 2.61 7.93
CA PRO A 103 -5.15 3.02 8.94
C PRO A 103 -5.81 3.38 10.27
N ALA A 104 -5.01 3.39 11.33
CA ALA A 104 -5.40 4.02 12.58
C ALA A 104 -5.73 5.51 12.36
N PRO A 105 -6.72 6.07 13.07
CA PRO A 105 -6.99 7.51 13.06
C PRO A 105 -5.73 8.31 13.38
N TYR A 106 -5.33 9.16 12.44
CA TYR A 106 -4.12 9.97 12.50
C TYR A 106 -4.42 11.33 13.13
N TYR A 107 -3.38 12.05 13.56
CA TYR A 107 -3.46 13.35 14.24
C TYR A 107 -4.10 13.32 15.64
N ILE A 108 -5.27 12.69 15.80
CA ILE A 108 -6.08 12.66 17.03
C ILE A 108 -5.60 11.63 18.08
N ARG A 109 -4.76 10.67 17.68
CA ARG A 109 -4.06 9.70 18.57
C ARG A 109 -4.98 9.02 19.60
N PRO A 110 -5.96 8.21 19.15
CA PRO A 110 -6.87 7.52 20.06
C PRO A 110 -6.11 6.51 20.94
N SER A 111 -6.71 6.13 22.08
CA SER A 111 -6.23 5.01 22.90
C SER A 111 -6.41 3.66 22.18
N GLN A 112 -5.75 2.60 22.65
CA GLN A 112 -5.96 1.25 22.13
C GLN A 112 -7.43 0.81 22.19
N GLN A 113 -8.15 1.15 23.26
CA GLN A 113 -9.59 0.88 23.35
C GLN A 113 -10.40 1.66 22.30
N GLY A 114 -9.98 2.89 21.99
CA GLY A 114 -10.56 3.66 20.90
C GLY A 114 -10.28 3.06 19.52
N LEU A 115 -9.07 2.51 19.32
CA LEU A 115 -8.72 1.78 18.10
C LEU A 115 -9.58 0.52 17.94
N LEU A 116 -9.76 -0.26 19.01
CA LEU A 116 -10.65 -1.44 19.01
C LEU A 116 -12.06 -1.05 18.54
N ALA A 117 -12.69 -0.10 19.22
CA ALA A 117 -14.04 0.34 18.89
C ALA A 117 -14.17 0.90 17.46
N PHE A 118 -13.15 1.64 16.99
CA PHE A 118 -13.13 2.19 15.65
C PHE A 118 -13.07 1.10 14.57
N PHE A 119 -12.13 0.16 14.69
CA PHE A 119 -11.98 -0.90 13.70
C PHE A 119 -13.12 -1.91 13.75
N GLU A 120 -13.62 -2.28 14.94
CA GLU A 120 -14.80 -3.14 15.10
C GLU A 120 -16.02 -2.52 14.43
N ALA A 121 -16.29 -1.22 14.64
CA ALA A 121 -17.42 -0.55 14.00
C ALA A 121 -17.34 -0.54 12.46
N ILE A 122 -16.15 -0.36 11.90
CA ILE A 122 -15.94 -0.45 10.44
C ILE A 122 -16.13 -1.88 9.96
N ALA A 123 -15.61 -2.85 10.69
CA ALA A 123 -15.67 -4.27 10.36
C ALA A 123 -17.10 -4.82 10.40
N ASP A 124 -17.90 -4.42 11.39
CA ASP A 124 -19.32 -4.76 11.52
C ASP A 124 -20.15 -4.20 10.36
N ALA A 125 -19.83 -2.99 9.91
CA ALA A 125 -20.56 -2.30 8.83
C ALA A 125 -20.11 -2.69 7.42
N SER A 126 -18.99 -3.40 7.29
CA SER A 126 -18.34 -3.71 6.01
C SER A 126 -18.76 -5.07 5.45
N ARG A 127 -19.11 -5.10 4.16
CA ARG A 127 -19.25 -6.32 3.36
C ARG A 127 -17.92 -6.82 2.79
N LEU A 128 -16.89 -5.98 2.82
CA LEU A 128 -15.57 -6.23 2.24
C LEU A 128 -14.56 -6.65 3.32
N PRO A 129 -13.55 -7.46 2.98
CA PRO A 129 -12.40 -7.70 3.84
C PRO A 129 -11.66 -6.41 4.22
N ILE A 130 -11.08 -6.38 5.41
CA ILE A 130 -10.31 -5.27 5.96
C ILE A 130 -8.86 -5.70 6.15
N ILE A 131 -7.96 -4.85 5.68
CA ILE A 131 -6.54 -4.86 5.92
C ILE A 131 -6.25 -3.74 6.92
N LEU A 132 -5.83 -4.09 8.13
CA LEU A 132 -5.35 -3.11 9.10
C LEU A 132 -4.09 -2.44 8.55
N TYR A 133 -3.92 -1.14 8.73
CA TYR A 133 -2.72 -0.43 8.30
C TYR A 133 -2.02 0.24 9.49
N ASP A 134 -0.97 -0.41 9.99
CA ASP A 134 -0.18 0.09 11.12
C ASP A 134 0.99 0.93 10.64
N ILE A 135 0.91 2.24 10.79
CA ILE A 135 1.92 3.19 10.30
C ILE A 135 2.15 4.34 11.31
N PRO A 136 2.76 4.03 12.46
CA PRO A 136 2.86 4.97 13.59
C PRO A 136 3.54 6.30 13.24
N TYR A 137 4.49 6.32 12.29
CA TYR A 137 5.14 7.57 11.88
C TYR A 137 4.23 8.51 11.08
N ARG A 138 3.08 8.04 10.57
CA ARG A 138 2.05 8.89 9.95
C ARG A 138 0.82 9.07 10.82
N SER A 139 0.41 8.05 11.57
CA SER A 139 -0.75 8.10 12.45
C SER A 139 -0.45 8.76 13.81
N ALA A 140 0.81 8.79 14.21
CA ALA A 140 1.27 9.13 15.56
C ALA A 140 0.67 8.24 16.67
N VAL A 141 0.20 7.05 16.29
CA VAL A 141 -0.24 5.99 17.21
C VAL A 141 0.14 4.62 16.61
N SER A 142 0.79 3.77 17.39
CA SER A 142 1.02 2.37 17.02
C SER A 142 -0.16 1.52 17.49
N MET A 143 -0.58 0.57 16.67
CA MET A 143 -1.44 -0.51 17.14
C MET A 143 -0.59 -1.49 17.95
N GLU A 144 -1.00 -1.76 19.19
CA GLU A 144 -0.31 -2.74 20.03
C GLU A 144 -0.65 -4.17 19.58
N LEU A 145 0.28 -5.11 19.83
CA LEU A 145 0.12 -6.51 19.41
C LEU A 145 -1.19 -7.12 19.94
N GLU A 146 -1.53 -6.89 21.22
CA GLU A 146 -2.77 -7.40 21.82
C GLU A 146 -4.02 -6.79 21.18
N THR A 147 -3.97 -5.51 20.81
CA THR A 147 -5.05 -4.85 20.07
C THR A 147 -5.23 -5.49 18.70
N ILE A 148 -4.15 -5.75 17.97
CA ILE A 148 -4.20 -6.42 16.66
C ILE A 148 -4.75 -7.84 16.81
N ARG A 149 -4.32 -8.60 17.83
CA ARG A 149 -4.81 -9.96 18.11
C ARG A 149 -6.29 -9.99 18.43
N GLN A 150 -6.80 -9.02 19.17
CA GLN A 150 -8.23 -8.92 19.43
C GLN A 150 -9.01 -8.62 18.14
N LEU A 151 -8.54 -7.66 17.34
CA LEU A 151 -9.15 -7.32 16.05
C LEU A 151 -9.14 -8.50 15.06
N ALA A 152 -8.07 -9.29 15.05
CA ALA A 152 -7.93 -10.46 14.18
C ALA A 152 -8.98 -11.56 14.41
N ARG A 153 -9.71 -11.51 15.53
CA ARG A 153 -10.83 -12.43 15.79
C ARG A 153 -12.07 -12.08 14.99
N HIS A 154 -12.17 -10.85 14.47
CA HIS A 154 -13.31 -10.42 13.69
C HIS A 154 -13.23 -10.99 12.25
N PRO A 155 -14.28 -11.66 11.73
CA PRO A 155 -14.20 -12.39 10.46
C PRO A 155 -13.96 -11.52 9.22
N ARG A 156 -14.15 -10.19 9.34
CA ARG A 156 -13.83 -9.22 8.27
C ARG A 156 -12.40 -8.70 8.31
N ILE A 157 -11.66 -8.87 9.40
CA ILE A 157 -10.28 -8.38 9.52
C ILE A 157 -9.38 -9.54 9.15
N MET A 158 -8.80 -9.50 7.96
CA MET A 158 -8.14 -10.66 7.35
C MET A 158 -6.63 -10.47 7.16
N ALA A 159 -6.15 -9.22 7.19
CA ALA A 159 -4.76 -8.91 6.92
C ALA A 159 -4.28 -7.68 7.70
N ILE A 160 -2.97 -7.52 7.76
CA ILE A 160 -2.31 -6.31 8.24
C ILE A 160 -1.21 -5.89 7.27
N LYS A 161 -1.19 -4.59 6.95
CA LYS A 161 -0.04 -3.88 6.39
C LYS A 161 0.77 -3.31 7.55
N ASP A 162 1.89 -3.93 7.88
CA ASP A 162 2.78 -3.50 8.97
C ASP A 162 3.87 -2.55 8.46
N CYS A 163 3.82 -1.30 8.91
CA CYS A 163 4.84 -0.26 8.75
C CYS A 163 5.40 0.21 10.11
N GLY A 164 5.28 -0.61 11.16
CA GLY A 164 5.70 -0.24 12.51
C GLY A 164 7.22 -0.21 12.71
N GLY A 165 7.97 -0.92 11.86
CA GLY A 165 9.43 -1.05 12.01
C GLY A 165 9.88 -1.96 13.17
N ASP A 166 8.93 -2.57 13.89
CA ASP A 166 9.20 -3.50 14.98
C ASP A 166 9.18 -4.94 14.47
N VAL A 167 10.36 -5.45 14.13
CA VAL A 167 10.55 -6.82 13.62
C VAL A 167 10.00 -7.88 14.59
N ARG A 168 10.09 -7.65 15.90
CA ARG A 168 9.58 -8.61 16.90
C ARG A 168 8.06 -8.69 16.83
N LYS A 169 7.38 -7.54 16.75
CA LYS A 169 5.93 -7.50 16.57
C LYS A 169 5.52 -8.18 15.26
N THR A 170 6.18 -7.86 14.14
CA THR A 170 5.90 -8.49 12.85
C THR A 170 6.06 -10.01 12.92
N GLN A 171 7.14 -10.50 13.54
CA GLN A 171 7.38 -11.94 13.71
C GLN A 171 6.27 -12.59 14.54
N MET A 172 5.88 -12.00 15.67
CA MET A 172 4.79 -12.54 16.51
C MET A 172 3.46 -12.60 15.76
N LEU A 173 3.16 -11.60 14.92
CA LEU A 173 1.96 -11.62 14.07
C LEU A 173 1.99 -12.74 13.03
N ILE A 174 3.16 -13.02 12.45
CA ILE A 174 3.33 -14.15 11.52
C ILE A 174 3.16 -15.49 12.25
N GLU A 175 3.77 -15.64 13.43
CA GLU A 175 3.67 -16.85 14.27
C GLU A 175 2.24 -17.13 14.74
N ASP A 176 1.47 -16.09 15.05
CA ASP A 176 0.07 -16.21 15.43
C ASP A 176 -0.78 -16.83 14.30
N GLY A 177 -0.43 -16.55 13.03
CA GLY A 177 -1.13 -17.10 11.85
C GLY A 177 -2.58 -16.66 11.70
N LEU A 178 -3.00 -15.60 12.40
CA LEU A 178 -4.38 -15.10 12.43
C LEU A 178 -4.71 -14.14 11.27
N LEU A 179 -3.69 -13.49 10.71
CA LEU A 179 -3.82 -12.48 9.65
C LEU A 179 -2.81 -12.77 8.54
N ASP A 180 -3.15 -12.38 7.31
CA ASP A 180 -2.16 -12.21 6.26
C ASP A 180 -1.26 -11.01 6.60
N VAL A 181 0.03 -11.27 6.86
CA VAL A 181 0.99 -10.22 7.26
C VAL A 181 1.74 -9.73 6.02
N LEU A 182 1.42 -8.52 5.59
CA LEU A 182 2.07 -7.82 4.48
C LEU A 182 2.96 -6.73 5.06
N THR A 183 4.24 -6.71 4.72
CA THR A 183 5.04 -5.53 5.09
C THR A 183 4.66 -4.35 4.20
N GLY A 184 4.64 -3.15 4.77
CA GLY A 184 4.59 -1.91 4.01
C GLY A 184 5.92 -1.15 3.99
N GLU A 185 6.99 -1.73 4.52
CA GLU A 185 8.35 -1.20 4.47
C GLU A 185 9.15 -1.95 3.40
N ASP A 186 9.47 -1.28 2.29
CA ASP A 186 10.04 -1.94 1.11
C ASP A 186 11.40 -2.58 1.36
N GLU A 187 12.22 -2.01 2.25
CA GLU A 187 13.51 -2.60 2.67
C GLU A 187 13.33 -3.90 3.48
N GLN A 188 12.15 -4.12 4.05
CA GLN A 188 11.85 -5.27 4.91
C GLN A 188 11.23 -6.45 4.14
N ILE A 189 10.84 -6.27 2.87
CA ILE A 189 10.15 -7.29 2.04
C ILE A 189 10.84 -8.66 2.13
N PHE A 190 12.14 -8.69 1.86
CA PHE A 190 12.90 -9.94 1.86
C PHE A 190 12.88 -10.62 3.23
N ALA A 191 13.10 -9.87 4.31
CA ALA A 191 13.16 -10.41 5.66
C ALA A 191 11.78 -10.90 6.12
N THR A 192 10.72 -10.11 5.89
CA THR A 192 9.34 -10.48 6.21
C THR A 192 8.92 -11.75 5.48
N LEU A 193 9.23 -11.88 4.19
CA LEU A 193 8.95 -13.11 3.42
C LEU A 193 9.70 -14.33 3.98
N CYS A 194 10.98 -14.17 4.35
CA CYS A 194 11.76 -15.26 4.97
C CYS A 194 11.20 -15.70 6.33
N LEU A 195 10.55 -14.80 7.07
CA LEU A 195 9.89 -15.12 8.34
C LEU A 195 8.52 -15.80 8.15
N GLY A 196 7.99 -15.85 6.93
CA GLY A 196 6.69 -16.44 6.61
C GLY A 196 5.56 -15.44 6.39
N GLY A 197 5.87 -14.15 6.26
CA GLY A 197 4.89 -13.13 5.88
C GLY A 197 4.31 -13.38 4.47
N SER A 198 3.07 -12.94 4.26
CA SER A 198 2.29 -13.24 3.06
C SER A 198 2.72 -12.45 1.83
N GLY A 199 3.39 -11.32 2.00
CA GLY A 199 3.78 -10.44 0.90
C GLY A 199 4.10 -9.02 1.33
N ALA A 200 3.82 -8.07 0.44
CA ALA A 200 4.03 -6.65 0.69
C ALA A 200 2.98 -5.78 0.01
N ILE A 201 2.66 -4.64 0.62
CA ILE A 201 2.00 -3.51 -0.06
C ILE A 201 3.06 -2.42 -0.26
N SER A 202 3.63 -2.40 -1.45
CA SER A 202 4.89 -1.73 -1.78
C SER A 202 4.69 -0.43 -2.57
N ALA A 203 5.49 0.60 -2.27
CA ALA A 203 5.56 1.80 -3.11
C ALA A 203 6.73 1.73 -4.11
N ALA A 204 7.87 1.14 -3.75
CA ALA A 204 9.01 0.98 -4.66
C ALA A 204 8.73 -0.02 -5.80
N ALA A 205 7.82 -0.97 -5.61
CA ALA A 205 7.46 -1.96 -6.62
C ALA A 205 6.84 -1.36 -7.89
N HIS A 206 6.43 -0.09 -7.90
CA HIS A 206 6.03 0.59 -9.13
C HIS A 206 7.13 0.55 -10.20
N ILE A 207 8.39 0.66 -9.79
CA ILE A 207 9.48 1.00 -10.71
C ILE A 207 10.06 -0.23 -11.41
N ARG A 208 10.09 -1.37 -10.71
CA ARG A 208 10.59 -2.66 -11.21
C ARG A 208 9.71 -3.83 -10.73
N THR A 209 8.41 -3.76 -10.99
CA THR A 209 7.40 -4.71 -10.45
C THR A 209 7.79 -6.17 -10.66
N ALA A 210 8.21 -6.54 -11.86
CA ALA A 210 8.57 -7.92 -12.19
C ALA A 210 9.72 -8.46 -11.32
N ASP A 211 10.71 -7.62 -10.98
CA ASP A 211 11.83 -8.02 -10.14
C ASP A 211 11.38 -8.27 -8.69
N PHE A 212 10.49 -7.43 -8.13
CA PHE A 212 9.91 -7.68 -6.80
C PHE A 212 9.07 -8.97 -6.78
N VAL A 213 8.28 -9.22 -7.83
CA VAL A 213 7.51 -10.46 -7.97
C VAL A 213 8.45 -11.67 -8.07
N GLN A 214 9.55 -11.54 -8.80
CA GLN A 214 10.56 -12.60 -8.94
C GLN A 214 11.29 -12.88 -7.62
N VAL A 215 11.53 -11.88 -6.77
CA VAL A 215 12.04 -12.11 -5.40
C VAL A 215 11.08 -13.00 -4.62
N VAL A 216 9.77 -12.71 -4.65
CA VAL A 216 8.75 -13.55 -3.99
C VAL A 216 8.79 -14.97 -4.54
N ALA A 217 8.84 -15.13 -5.87
CA ALA A 217 8.86 -16.44 -6.51
C ALA A 217 10.08 -17.29 -6.09
N HIS A 218 11.28 -16.69 -6.06
CA HIS A 218 12.49 -17.38 -5.59
C HIS A 218 12.35 -17.86 -4.15
N LEU A 219 11.85 -17.01 -3.26
CA LEU A 219 11.69 -17.37 -1.85
C LEU A 219 10.63 -18.47 -1.65
N GLN A 220 9.52 -18.42 -2.39
CA GLN A 220 8.48 -19.47 -2.36
C GLN A 220 8.99 -20.82 -2.87
N GLN A 221 9.95 -20.81 -3.79
CA GLN A 221 10.61 -22.02 -4.30
C GLN A 221 11.78 -22.51 -3.42
N GLY A 222 12.08 -21.81 -2.32
CA GLY A 222 13.20 -22.12 -1.42
C GLY A 222 14.56 -21.66 -1.92
N ASP A 223 14.63 -20.91 -3.02
CA ASP A 223 15.89 -20.36 -3.56
C ASP A 223 16.27 -19.04 -2.86
N LEU A 224 16.73 -19.19 -1.61
CA LEU A 224 17.17 -18.07 -0.78
C LEU A 224 18.36 -17.31 -1.40
N GLN A 225 19.20 -17.98 -2.18
CA GLN A 225 20.38 -17.35 -2.77
C GLN A 225 19.98 -16.41 -3.92
N ALA A 226 19.17 -16.89 -4.86
CA ALA A 226 18.69 -16.06 -5.97
C ALA A 226 17.80 -14.92 -5.47
N GLY A 227 16.86 -15.20 -4.55
CA GLY A 227 16.00 -14.17 -3.98
C GLY A 227 16.80 -13.05 -3.30
N ARG A 228 17.86 -13.40 -2.56
CA ARG A 228 18.74 -12.42 -1.89
C ARG A 228 19.59 -11.63 -2.87
N ALA A 229 20.12 -12.29 -3.90
CA ALA A 229 20.91 -11.63 -4.93
C ALA A 229 20.08 -10.57 -5.66
N LEU A 230 18.86 -10.93 -6.08
CA LEU A 230 17.94 -10.01 -6.76
C LEU A 230 17.47 -8.89 -5.82
N PHE A 231 17.05 -9.21 -4.59
CA PHE A 231 16.63 -8.18 -3.64
C PHE A 231 17.75 -7.17 -3.33
N ARG A 232 19.01 -7.63 -3.25
CA ARG A 232 20.17 -6.74 -3.07
C ARG A 232 20.35 -5.77 -4.24
N GLN A 233 20.03 -6.19 -5.46
CA GLN A 233 20.06 -5.29 -6.64
C GLN A 233 18.94 -4.24 -6.59
N LEU A 234 17.81 -4.53 -5.92
CA LEU A 234 16.70 -3.59 -5.75
C LEU A 234 16.92 -2.57 -4.62
N LEU A 235 17.79 -2.84 -3.64
CA LEU A 235 17.99 -1.97 -2.48
C LEU A 235 18.36 -0.51 -2.80
N PRO A 236 19.28 -0.21 -3.75
CA PRO A 236 19.57 1.19 -4.13
C PRO A 236 18.32 1.93 -4.61
N LEU A 237 17.50 1.28 -5.44
CA LEU A 237 16.25 1.82 -5.95
C LEU A 237 15.21 2.01 -4.84
N ILE A 238 15.06 1.01 -3.97
CA ILE A 238 14.17 1.10 -2.80
C ILE A 238 14.55 2.34 -1.97
N ARG A 239 15.83 2.50 -1.64
CA ARG A 239 16.31 3.66 -0.86
C ARG A 239 15.99 4.96 -1.55
N LEU A 240 16.26 5.07 -2.85
CA LEU A 240 15.95 6.27 -3.63
C LEU A 240 14.46 6.64 -3.57
N ALA A 241 13.56 5.65 -3.59
CA ALA A 241 12.12 5.87 -3.53
C ALA A 241 11.61 6.52 -2.22
N PHE A 242 12.46 6.63 -1.20
CA PHE A 242 12.12 7.17 0.12
C PHE A 242 13.10 8.23 0.66
N VAL A 243 14.05 8.72 -0.15
CA VAL A 243 14.98 9.81 0.26
C VAL A 243 14.23 11.11 0.54
N GLU A 244 13.19 11.38 -0.23
CA GLU A 244 12.27 12.51 -0.05
C GLU A 244 10.85 12.00 0.24
N PRO A 245 9.93 12.84 0.74
CA PRO A 245 8.58 12.42 1.09
C PRO A 245 7.85 11.67 -0.04
N ASN A 246 7.48 10.42 0.22
CA ASN A 246 6.68 9.61 -0.69
C ASN A 246 5.27 10.24 -0.88
N PRO A 247 4.75 10.33 -2.12
CA PRO A 247 5.18 9.60 -3.33
C PRO A 247 6.04 10.38 -4.33
N ALA A 248 6.62 11.54 -3.96
CA ALA A 248 7.38 12.35 -4.92
C ALA A 248 8.51 11.57 -5.64
N PRO A 249 9.35 10.77 -4.94
CA PRO A 249 10.37 9.96 -5.61
C PRO A 249 9.81 8.92 -6.58
N VAL A 250 8.73 8.25 -6.20
CA VAL A 250 8.10 7.21 -7.03
C VAL A 250 7.53 7.84 -8.30
N LYS A 251 6.82 8.96 -8.19
CA LYS A 251 6.25 9.65 -9.36
C LYS A 251 7.33 10.22 -10.28
N SER A 252 8.41 10.77 -9.71
CA SER A 252 9.56 11.24 -10.50
C SER A 252 10.19 10.10 -11.32
N LEU A 253 10.40 8.93 -10.72
CA LEU A 253 10.95 7.76 -11.40
C LEU A 253 10.01 7.23 -12.50
N LEU A 254 8.71 7.13 -12.21
CA LEU A 254 7.70 6.74 -13.21
C LEU A 254 7.61 7.73 -14.38
N ALA A 255 7.75 9.03 -14.10
CA ALA A 255 7.77 10.05 -15.14
C ALA A 255 9.04 9.97 -16.00
N MET A 256 10.20 9.64 -15.42
CA MET A 256 11.43 9.36 -16.18
C MET A 256 11.30 8.13 -17.07
N GLN A 257 10.48 7.15 -16.68
CA GLN A 257 10.12 5.98 -17.49
C GLN A 257 9.05 6.30 -18.56
N GLY A 258 8.53 7.54 -18.60
CA GLY A 258 7.50 7.97 -19.54
C GLY A 258 6.10 7.43 -19.24
N LEU A 259 5.86 6.90 -18.03
CA LEU A 259 4.59 6.26 -17.67
C LEU A 259 3.53 7.26 -17.19
N ILE A 260 3.96 8.37 -16.58
CA ILE A 260 3.08 9.43 -16.04
C ILE A 260 3.74 10.82 -16.19
N ALA A 261 3.00 11.89 -15.89
CA ALA A 261 3.60 13.21 -15.70
C ALA A 261 4.25 13.34 -14.30
N ASP A 262 5.32 14.12 -14.20
CA ASP A 262 6.05 14.43 -12.96
C ASP A 262 5.32 15.52 -12.16
N GLU A 263 4.08 15.25 -11.76
CA GLU A 263 3.18 16.21 -11.12
C GLU A 263 2.59 15.66 -9.83
N LEU A 264 2.60 16.45 -8.76
CA LEU A 264 1.96 16.17 -7.47
C LEU A 264 1.04 17.33 -7.11
N ARG A 265 0.09 17.08 -6.21
CA ARG A 265 -0.72 18.16 -5.62
C ARG A 265 -0.03 18.72 -4.39
N GLU A 266 -0.02 20.04 -4.29
CA GLU A 266 0.45 20.74 -3.09
C GLU A 266 -0.29 20.23 -1.83
N PRO A 267 0.38 20.13 -0.67
CA PRO A 267 1.74 20.62 -0.37
C PRO A 267 2.87 19.68 -0.80
N MET A 268 2.57 18.56 -1.47
CA MET A 268 3.61 17.69 -2.03
C MET A 268 4.15 18.30 -3.32
N LEU A 269 5.47 18.33 -3.45
CA LEU A 269 6.16 18.84 -4.64
C LEU A 269 6.91 17.70 -5.32
N ARG A 270 7.25 17.91 -6.59
CA ARG A 270 8.21 17.05 -7.30
C ARG A 270 9.53 16.97 -6.54
N CYS A 271 10.29 15.91 -6.78
CA CYS A 271 11.59 15.77 -6.15
C CYS A 271 12.55 16.92 -6.48
N SER A 272 13.48 17.17 -5.58
CA SER A 272 14.56 18.13 -5.83
C SER A 272 15.34 17.77 -7.09
N ASP A 273 15.86 18.77 -7.80
CA ASP A 273 16.65 18.53 -9.02
C ASP A 273 17.89 17.68 -8.73
N GLY A 274 18.49 17.83 -7.54
CA GLY A 274 19.61 17.01 -7.09
C GLY A 274 19.24 15.54 -6.93
N LEU A 275 18.08 15.21 -6.36
CA LEU A 275 17.61 13.83 -6.28
C LEU A 275 17.27 13.27 -7.67
N ARG A 276 16.63 14.07 -8.53
CA ARG A 276 16.28 13.66 -9.90
C ARG A 276 17.53 13.34 -10.73
N GLU A 277 18.63 14.04 -10.55
CA GLU A 277 19.90 13.72 -11.22
C GLU A 277 20.43 12.34 -10.80
N ARG A 278 20.46 12.05 -9.48
CA ARG A 278 20.89 10.73 -8.98
C ARG A 278 19.98 9.60 -9.44
N MET A 279 18.69 9.86 -9.60
CA MET A 279 17.75 8.86 -10.10
C MET A 279 18.06 8.45 -11.54
N ARG A 280 18.48 9.39 -12.41
CA ARG A 280 18.84 9.07 -13.80
C ARG A 280 20.04 8.13 -13.88
N SER A 281 21.03 8.29 -13.00
CA SER A 281 22.21 7.41 -12.98
C SER A 281 21.92 5.99 -12.51
N GLU A 282 20.81 5.77 -11.80
CA GLU A 282 20.42 4.45 -11.27
C GLU A 282 19.33 3.76 -12.12
N LEU A 283 18.63 4.51 -12.97
CA LEU A 283 17.69 3.98 -13.96
C LEU A 283 18.37 3.55 -15.27
N LEU A 284 19.54 4.13 -15.59
CA LEU A 284 20.41 3.78 -16.72
C LEU A 284 21.35 2.63 -16.37
#